data_AF-A0A3B6XCS3-F1
#
_entry.id   AF-A0A3B6XCS3-F1
#
_cell.length_a   1.000
_cell.length_b   1.000
_cell.length_c   1.000
_cell.angle_alpha   90.00
_cell.angle_beta   90.00
_cell.angle_gamma   90.00
#
_symmetry.space_group_name_H-M   'P 1'
#
loop_
_entity.id
_entity.type
_entity.pdbx_description
1 polymer ?
#
loop_
_entity_poly.entity_id
_entity_poly.type
_entity_poly.pdbx_seq_one_letter_code
_entity_poly.pdbx_strand_id
1 'polypeptide(L)'
;MAERPVANALTLELEPVVEANMDRHLSTEELWFAHDYVPYDRGENFAFLGGRDWDPSSATLPRPLTDACEIMLLLKDNLAAHHRELVEHFILEDYWGRWLGRWTAEEHLHAIALRNYLVVTREVDPTANEEARVQYVMKGYRADTYSQVETLVYMAFTERSHAVFCENLSAKLEEPILSGLVDRISRDERRHELFFSNLVAHCLEYTRDETIAAIAARAAELQVPGADIDAYQDKLRNVAEAGVFTENDLRQVISDRIRAWGVADEPALKPFVIG
;
A
#
# COMPACT_ATOMS: atom_id res chain seq x y z
N MET A 1 -26.30 -6.10 -18.30
CA MET A 1 -25.48 -6.87 -17.34
C MET A 1 -24.06 -6.36 -17.50
N ALA A 2 -23.31 -6.19 -16.41
CA ALA A 2 -21.88 -5.91 -16.55
C ALA A 2 -21.22 -7.11 -17.24
N GLU A 3 -20.45 -6.86 -18.31
CA GLU A 3 -19.65 -7.89 -18.95
C GLU A 3 -18.48 -8.23 -18.02
N ARG A 4 -18.23 -9.53 -17.80
CA ARG A 4 -17.08 -9.96 -17.00
C ARG A 4 -15.80 -9.72 -17.82
N PRO A 5 -14.73 -9.23 -17.20
CA PRO A 5 -13.41 -9.21 -17.83
C PRO A 5 -13.05 -10.61 -18.35
N VAL A 6 -12.53 -10.69 -19.57
CA VAL A 6 -12.10 -11.94 -20.20
C VAL A 6 -10.60 -11.90 -20.38
N ALA A 7 -9.93 -13.02 -20.10
CA ALA A 7 -8.48 -13.14 -20.26
C ALA A 7 -8.06 -12.75 -21.68
N ASN A 8 -7.19 -11.75 -21.79
CA ASN A 8 -6.56 -11.37 -23.05
C ASN A 8 -5.17 -12.04 -23.20
N ALA A 9 -4.44 -11.71 -24.26
CA ALA A 9 -3.13 -12.30 -24.51
C ALA A 9 -2.13 -12.11 -23.36
N LEU A 10 -2.09 -10.92 -22.74
CA LEU A 10 -1.17 -10.64 -21.64
C LEU A 10 -1.59 -11.34 -20.33
N THR A 11 -2.89 -11.39 -20.04
CA THR A 11 -3.41 -12.16 -18.88
C THR A 11 -2.99 -13.63 -18.96
N LEU A 12 -3.12 -14.24 -20.14
CA LEU A 12 -2.74 -15.64 -20.36
C LEU A 12 -1.22 -15.85 -20.33
N GLU A 13 -0.45 -14.90 -20.88
CA GLU A 13 1.01 -14.93 -20.87
C GLU A 13 1.59 -14.90 -19.45
N LEU A 14 0.98 -14.12 -18.56
CA LEU A 14 1.45 -13.95 -17.19
C LEU A 14 0.97 -15.07 -16.25
N GLU A 15 -0.03 -15.85 -16.61
CA GLU A 15 -0.62 -16.90 -15.75
C GLU A 15 0.42 -17.84 -15.12
N PRO A 16 1.42 -18.39 -15.87
CA PRO A 16 2.45 -19.24 -15.27
C PRO A 16 3.36 -18.50 -14.28
N VAL A 17 3.57 -17.20 -14.49
CA VAL A 17 4.39 -16.34 -13.60
C VAL A 17 3.61 -16.05 -12.31
N VAL A 18 2.30 -15.84 -12.41
CA VAL A 18 1.41 -15.68 -11.25
C VAL A 18 1.34 -16.98 -10.46
N GLU A 19 1.20 -18.14 -11.11
CA GLU A 19 1.27 -19.45 -10.45
C GLU A 19 2.56 -19.63 -9.66
N ALA A 20 3.72 -19.45 -10.30
CA ALA A 20 5.01 -19.60 -9.65
C ALA A 20 5.21 -18.62 -8.47
N ASN A 21 4.74 -17.37 -8.61
CA ASN A 21 4.80 -16.39 -7.53
C ASN A 21 3.82 -16.69 -6.40
N MET A 22 2.65 -17.23 -6.69
CA MET A 22 1.71 -17.69 -5.68
C MET A 22 2.30 -18.83 -4.85
N ASP A 23 2.91 -19.82 -5.50
CA ASP A 23 3.56 -20.93 -4.80
C ASP A 23 4.70 -20.44 -3.90
N ARG A 24 5.53 -19.51 -4.38
CA ARG A 24 6.56 -18.85 -3.57
C ARG A 24 5.95 -18.07 -2.39
N HIS A 25 4.90 -17.28 -2.64
CA HIS A 25 4.28 -16.45 -1.61
C HIS A 25 3.72 -17.33 -0.48
N LEU A 26 2.97 -18.37 -0.83
CA LEU A 26 2.37 -19.28 0.14
C LEU A 26 3.42 -20.12 0.89
N SER A 27 4.44 -20.64 0.20
CA SER A 27 5.47 -21.48 0.84
C SER A 27 6.40 -20.73 1.81
N THR A 28 6.38 -19.39 1.77
CA THR A 28 7.19 -18.53 2.63
C THR A 28 6.34 -17.65 3.54
N GLU A 29 5.05 -17.95 3.68
CA GLU A 29 4.15 -17.13 4.49
C GLU A 29 4.48 -17.24 5.99
N GLU A 30 4.45 -16.09 6.66
CA GLU A 30 4.47 -16.01 8.12
C GLU A 30 3.16 -15.39 8.57
N LEU A 31 2.18 -16.25 8.85
CA LEU A 31 0.85 -15.79 9.24
C LEU A 31 0.90 -14.98 10.53
N TRP A 32 0.14 -13.89 10.54
CA TRP A 32 -0.13 -13.06 11.71
C TRP A 32 -1.58 -12.61 11.68
N PHE A 33 -2.12 -12.24 12.84
CA PHE A 33 -3.50 -11.77 12.94
C PHE A 33 -3.55 -10.38 13.57
N ALA A 34 -4.47 -9.55 13.09
CA ALA A 34 -4.62 -8.19 13.60
C ALA A 34 -4.84 -8.14 15.12
N HIS A 35 -5.58 -9.10 15.67
CA HIS A 35 -5.87 -9.15 17.11
C HIS A 35 -4.64 -9.46 17.99
N ASP A 36 -3.56 -10.00 17.41
CA ASP A 36 -2.32 -10.25 18.15
C ASP A 36 -1.55 -8.95 18.47
N TYR A 37 -1.87 -7.85 17.76
CA TYR A 37 -1.16 -6.56 17.86
C TYR A 37 -2.05 -5.44 18.39
N VAL A 38 -3.20 -5.75 19.00
CA VAL A 38 -4.11 -4.75 19.57
C VAL A 38 -4.15 -4.93 21.09
N PRO A 39 -3.75 -3.93 21.88
CA PRO A 39 -3.74 -4.04 23.33
C PRO A 39 -5.15 -3.83 23.90
N TYR A 40 -6.04 -4.81 23.71
CA TYR A 40 -7.45 -4.72 24.08
C TYR A 40 -7.70 -4.36 25.55
N ASP A 41 -6.77 -4.68 26.46
CA ASP A 41 -6.83 -4.28 27.87
C ASP A 41 -6.80 -2.75 28.09
N ARG A 42 -6.36 -1.96 27.09
CA ARG A 42 -6.39 -0.49 27.12
C ARG A 42 -7.73 0.09 26.65
N GLY A 43 -8.61 -0.74 26.09
CA GLY A 43 -9.88 -0.32 25.53
C GLY A 43 -10.90 0.07 26.61
N GLU A 44 -11.68 1.09 26.33
CA GLU A 44 -12.82 1.50 27.16
C GLU A 44 -13.96 2.04 26.29
N ASN A 45 -15.18 2.02 26.84
CA ASN A 45 -16.37 2.47 26.13
C ASN A 45 -16.31 3.97 25.79
N PHE A 46 -16.87 4.34 24.64
CA PHE A 46 -17.22 5.73 24.32
C PHE A 46 -18.47 6.17 25.09
N ALA A 47 -18.79 7.47 25.11
CA ALA A 47 -19.85 8.01 25.96
C ALA A 47 -21.22 7.36 25.69
N PHE A 48 -21.51 7.00 24.44
CA PHE A 48 -22.76 6.33 24.06
C PHE A 48 -23.00 5.01 24.82
N LEU A 49 -21.94 4.26 25.12
CA LEU A 49 -22.01 3.01 25.90
C LEU A 49 -21.57 3.21 27.36
N GLY A 50 -21.70 4.43 27.88
CA GLY A 50 -21.49 4.75 29.30
C GLY A 50 -20.03 4.96 29.72
N GLY A 51 -19.11 5.14 28.77
CA GLY A 51 -17.73 5.55 29.06
C GLY A 51 -17.50 7.04 28.81
N ARG A 52 -16.39 7.38 28.15
CA ARG A 52 -16.00 8.76 27.82
C ARG A 52 -15.61 8.87 26.37
N ASP A 53 -15.96 9.98 25.74
CA ASP A 53 -15.51 10.27 24.39
C ASP A 53 -14.03 10.66 24.37
N TRP A 54 -13.46 10.65 23.16
CA TRP A 54 -12.08 11.03 22.94
C TRP A 54 -11.84 12.50 23.31
N ASP A 55 -10.67 12.75 23.88
CA ASP A 55 -10.14 14.08 24.18
C ASP A 55 -8.66 14.08 23.73
N PRO A 56 -8.12 15.17 23.16
CA PRO A 56 -6.71 15.28 22.78
C PRO A 56 -5.70 14.78 23.83
N SER A 57 -6.00 14.92 25.12
CA SER A 57 -5.19 14.39 26.24
C SER A 57 -5.13 12.86 26.33
N SER A 58 -5.94 12.14 25.56
CA SER A 58 -5.93 10.68 25.46
C SER A 58 -4.78 10.16 24.59
N ALA A 59 -4.29 10.99 23.65
CA ALA A 59 -3.18 10.63 22.79
C ALA A 59 -1.84 10.86 23.50
N THR A 60 -0.95 9.88 23.40
CA THR A 60 0.37 9.91 24.06
C THR A 60 1.52 9.77 23.08
N LEU A 61 1.27 9.22 21.89
CA LEU A 61 2.28 9.07 20.85
C LEU A 61 2.62 10.40 20.18
N PRO A 62 3.87 10.55 19.66
CA PRO A 62 4.26 11.72 18.90
C PRO A 62 3.34 11.90 17.68
N ARG A 63 2.79 13.11 17.54
CA ARG A 63 1.79 13.41 16.50
C ARG A 63 2.20 13.03 15.08
N PRO A 64 3.46 13.26 14.63
CA PRO A 64 3.88 12.83 13.29
C PRO A 64 3.78 11.32 13.06
N LEU A 65 3.92 10.50 14.11
CA LEU A 65 3.84 9.04 13.98
C LEU A 65 2.39 8.56 13.92
N THR A 66 1.48 9.19 14.68
CA THR A 66 0.04 8.92 14.54
C THR A 66 -0.48 9.43 13.20
N ASP A 67 -0.02 10.59 12.73
CA ASP A 67 -0.35 11.13 11.41
C ASP A 67 0.06 10.16 10.29
N ALA A 68 1.24 9.52 10.41
CA ALA A 68 1.68 8.47 9.50
C ALA A 68 0.78 7.23 9.52
N CYS A 69 0.35 6.79 10.70
CA CYS A 69 -0.59 5.67 10.85
C CYS A 69 -1.96 5.99 10.24
N GLU A 70 -2.46 7.22 10.41
CA GLU A 70 -3.73 7.67 9.82
C GLU A 70 -3.66 7.71 8.29
N ILE A 71 -2.55 8.21 7.72
CA ILE A 71 -2.32 8.17 6.26
C ILE A 71 -2.35 6.72 5.77
N MET A 72 -1.56 5.83 6.37
CA MET A 72 -1.50 4.43 5.94
C MET A 72 -2.86 3.74 6.11
N LEU A 73 -3.58 4.00 7.20
CA LEU A 73 -4.92 3.46 7.40
C LEU A 73 -5.88 3.88 6.28
N LEU A 74 -5.91 5.16 5.89
CA LEU A 74 -6.80 5.63 4.83
C LEU A 74 -6.45 5.02 3.47
N LEU A 75 -5.16 4.88 3.15
CA LEU A 75 -4.70 4.18 1.95
C LEU A 75 -5.22 2.72 1.93
N LYS A 76 -5.07 2.00 3.05
CA LYS A 76 -5.56 0.61 3.19
C LYS A 76 -7.08 0.52 3.22
N ASP A 77 -7.81 1.50 3.74
CA ASP A 77 -9.27 1.52 3.74
C ASP A 77 -9.87 1.75 2.32
N ASN A 78 -9.12 2.39 1.41
CA ASN A 78 -9.54 2.59 0.02
C ASN A 78 -9.33 1.35 -0.87
N LEU A 79 -8.90 0.22 -0.28
CA LEU A 79 -8.61 -1.05 -0.95
C LEU A 79 -9.71 -1.53 -1.90
N ALA A 80 -10.98 -1.28 -1.59
CA ALA A 80 -12.09 -1.69 -2.46
C ALA A 80 -11.99 -1.08 -3.87
N ALA A 81 -11.51 0.17 -3.99
CA ALA A 81 -11.31 0.81 -5.28
C ALA A 81 -10.12 0.18 -6.04
N HIS A 82 -9.02 -0.10 -5.35
CA HIS A 82 -7.85 -0.77 -5.94
C HIS A 82 -8.15 -2.21 -6.38
N HIS A 83 -8.86 -2.98 -5.56
CA HIS A 83 -9.32 -4.33 -5.92
C HIS A 83 -10.17 -4.30 -7.19
N ARG A 84 -11.12 -3.36 -7.30
CA ARG A 84 -11.95 -3.19 -8.49
C ARG A 84 -11.10 -2.93 -9.73
N GLU A 85 -10.18 -1.96 -9.67
CA GLU A 85 -9.31 -1.61 -10.81
C GLU A 85 -8.43 -2.80 -11.22
N LEU A 86 -7.85 -3.55 -10.27
CA LEU A 86 -7.08 -4.75 -10.58
C LEU A 86 -7.92 -5.84 -11.25
N VAL A 87 -9.16 -6.05 -10.80
CA VAL A 87 -10.07 -7.01 -11.43
C VAL A 87 -10.51 -6.54 -12.82
N GLU A 88 -10.71 -5.25 -13.04
CA GLU A 88 -11.05 -4.68 -14.35
C GLU A 88 -9.90 -4.82 -15.36
N HIS A 89 -8.64 -4.70 -14.91
CA HIS A 89 -7.47 -4.89 -15.76
C HIS A 89 -7.11 -6.36 -15.98
N PHE A 90 -7.41 -7.24 -15.02
CA PHE A 90 -7.11 -8.67 -15.09
C PHE A 90 -8.40 -9.48 -15.05
N ILE A 91 -8.42 -10.56 -14.28
CA ILE A 91 -9.59 -11.44 -14.10
C ILE A 91 -9.61 -11.94 -12.66
N LEU A 92 -10.80 -12.31 -12.18
CA LEU A 92 -10.97 -12.95 -10.87
C LEU A 92 -11.16 -14.47 -11.02
N GLU A 93 -10.38 -15.07 -11.92
CA GLU A 93 -10.40 -16.49 -12.28
C GLU A 93 -8.97 -17.05 -12.22
N ASP A 94 -8.84 -18.38 -12.09
CA ASP A 94 -7.56 -19.10 -12.05
C ASP A 94 -6.54 -18.53 -11.03
N TYR A 95 -5.24 -18.49 -11.35
CA TYR A 95 -4.22 -18.00 -10.43
C TYR A 95 -4.28 -16.49 -10.22
N TRP A 96 -4.74 -15.73 -11.21
CA TRP A 96 -5.04 -14.30 -11.03
C TRP A 96 -6.08 -14.07 -9.92
N GLY A 97 -7.19 -14.82 -9.93
CA GLY A 97 -8.22 -14.74 -8.90
C GLY A 97 -7.68 -15.14 -7.52
N ARG A 98 -6.80 -16.14 -7.47
CA ARG A 98 -6.12 -16.55 -6.22
C ARG A 98 -5.21 -15.46 -5.68
N TRP A 99 -4.39 -14.83 -6.54
CA TRP A 99 -3.51 -13.74 -6.13
C TRP A 99 -4.29 -12.52 -5.69
N LEU A 100 -5.21 -12.01 -6.53
CA LEU A 100 -5.98 -10.82 -6.20
C LEU A 100 -6.81 -11.00 -4.92
N GLY A 101 -7.42 -12.17 -4.74
CA GLY A 101 -8.11 -12.51 -3.50
C GLY A 101 -7.18 -12.55 -2.29
N ARG A 102 -5.98 -13.14 -2.43
CA ARG A 102 -5.00 -13.24 -1.34
C ARG A 102 -4.42 -11.87 -0.97
N TRP A 103 -3.95 -11.11 -1.95
CA TRP A 103 -3.44 -9.75 -1.77
C TRP A 103 -4.49 -8.86 -1.09
N THR A 104 -5.74 -8.88 -1.56
CA THR A 104 -6.83 -8.12 -0.93
C THR A 104 -7.11 -8.56 0.51
N ALA A 105 -7.02 -9.85 0.82
CA ALA A 105 -7.19 -10.31 2.20
C ALA A 105 -6.07 -9.83 3.13
N GLU A 106 -4.82 -9.83 2.66
CA GLU A 106 -3.65 -9.32 3.40
C GLU A 106 -3.75 -7.79 3.60
N GLU A 107 -4.02 -7.04 2.52
CA GLU A 107 -4.20 -5.58 2.59
C GLU A 107 -5.31 -5.15 3.55
N HIS A 108 -6.42 -5.88 3.57
CA HIS A 108 -7.52 -5.61 4.49
C HIS A 108 -7.11 -5.89 5.95
N LEU A 109 -6.25 -6.88 6.19
CA LEU A 109 -5.70 -7.13 7.52
C LEU A 109 -4.92 -5.92 8.04
N HIS A 110 -4.18 -5.22 7.18
CA HIS A 110 -3.43 -4.01 7.53
C HIS A 110 -4.38 -2.90 8.02
N ALA A 111 -5.46 -2.65 7.27
CA ALA A 111 -6.50 -1.68 7.67
C ALA A 111 -7.14 -2.04 9.02
N ILE A 112 -7.52 -3.31 9.21
CA ILE A 112 -8.14 -3.79 10.45
C ILE A 112 -7.19 -3.60 11.64
N ALA A 113 -5.91 -3.98 11.50
CA ALA A 113 -4.92 -3.87 12.56
C ALA A 113 -4.71 -2.42 12.98
N LEU A 114 -4.45 -1.52 12.02
CA LEU A 114 -4.25 -0.09 12.28
C LEU A 114 -5.50 0.54 12.91
N ARG A 115 -6.69 0.30 12.35
CA ARG A 115 -7.96 0.84 12.87
C ARG A 115 -8.22 0.37 14.30
N ASN A 116 -8.07 -0.91 14.56
CA ASN A 116 -8.29 -1.48 15.89
C ASN A 116 -7.28 -0.95 16.90
N TYR A 117 -6.00 -0.87 16.54
CA TYR A 117 -4.99 -0.29 17.42
C TYR A 117 -5.35 1.16 17.77
N LEU A 118 -5.62 1.99 16.77
CA LEU A 118 -5.88 3.42 16.96
C LEU A 118 -7.15 3.69 17.79
N VAL A 119 -8.24 2.94 17.58
CA VAL A 119 -9.49 3.13 18.33
C VAL A 119 -9.38 2.61 19.77
N VAL A 120 -8.72 1.47 19.98
CA VAL A 120 -8.56 0.86 21.31
C VAL A 120 -7.63 1.71 22.18
N THR A 121 -6.55 2.24 21.59
CA THR A 121 -5.56 3.04 22.31
C THR A 121 -5.93 4.51 22.43
N ARG A 122 -6.90 5.01 21.65
CA ARG A 122 -7.33 6.42 21.63
C ARG A 122 -6.22 7.40 21.25
N GLU A 123 -5.25 6.94 20.48
CA GLU A 123 -4.10 7.73 20.01
C GLU A 123 -4.47 8.78 18.94
N VAL A 124 -5.67 8.67 18.38
CA VAL A 124 -6.23 9.64 17.43
C VAL A 124 -7.71 9.85 17.71
N ASP A 125 -8.27 10.95 17.21
CA ASP A 125 -9.71 11.17 17.19
C ASP A 125 -10.36 10.15 16.25
N PRO A 126 -11.16 9.19 16.77
CA PRO A 126 -11.76 8.16 15.94
C PRO A 126 -12.86 8.72 15.03
N THR A 127 -13.55 9.79 15.44
CA THR A 127 -14.61 10.41 14.64
C THR A 127 -14.00 11.13 13.43
N ALA A 128 -12.97 11.95 13.65
CA ALA A 128 -12.28 12.63 12.55
C ALA A 128 -11.67 11.64 11.54
N ASN A 129 -11.15 10.51 12.02
CA ASN A 129 -10.63 9.44 11.17
C ASN A 129 -11.71 8.75 10.34
N GLU A 130 -12.89 8.50 10.93
CA GLU A 130 -14.01 7.92 10.20
C GLU A 130 -14.58 8.88 9.13
N GLU A 131 -14.69 10.17 9.44
CA GLU A 131 -15.11 11.18 8.48
C GLU A 131 -14.13 11.29 7.31
N ALA A 132 -12.83 11.36 7.60
CA ALA A 132 -11.78 11.43 6.58
C ALA A 132 -11.78 10.17 5.70
N ARG A 133 -11.93 8.98 6.29
CA ARG A 133 -12.10 7.72 5.55
C ARG A 133 -13.29 7.78 4.60
N VAL A 134 -14.45 8.21 5.07
CA VAL A 134 -15.66 8.28 4.22
C VAL A 134 -15.43 9.19 3.03
N GLN A 135 -14.84 10.37 3.24
CA GLN A 135 -14.51 11.29 2.13
C GLN A 135 -13.53 10.64 1.14
N TYR A 136 -12.47 9.99 1.64
CA TYR A 136 -11.43 9.40 0.82
C TYR A 136 -11.94 8.19 0.01
N VAL A 137 -12.69 7.28 0.63
CA VAL A 137 -13.31 6.13 -0.06
C VAL A 137 -14.36 6.58 -1.07
N MET A 138 -15.10 7.66 -0.79
CA MET A 138 -16.05 8.23 -1.76
C MET A 138 -15.37 8.88 -2.96
N LYS A 139 -14.20 9.51 -2.77
CA LYS A 139 -13.34 9.98 -3.86
C LYS A 139 -12.89 8.80 -4.72
N GLY A 140 -12.48 7.71 -4.05
CA GLY A 140 -12.06 6.46 -4.67
C GLY A 140 -10.75 6.59 -5.45
N TYR A 141 -10.39 5.48 -6.10
CA TYR A 141 -9.25 5.39 -7.01
C TYR A 141 -9.76 4.97 -8.40
N ARG A 142 -9.17 5.56 -9.45
CA ARG A 142 -9.48 5.26 -10.85
C ARG A 142 -8.18 5.10 -11.62
N ALA A 143 -8.06 3.98 -12.31
CA ALA A 143 -6.95 3.66 -13.21
C ALA A 143 -7.48 3.27 -14.59
N ASP A 144 -8.68 3.73 -14.96
CA ASP A 144 -9.36 3.39 -16.21
C ASP A 144 -8.60 3.86 -17.46
N THR A 145 -7.58 4.69 -17.29
CA THR A 145 -6.67 5.15 -18.34
C THR A 145 -5.38 4.34 -18.42
N TYR A 146 -5.10 3.44 -17.49
CA TYR A 146 -3.87 2.65 -17.47
C TYR A 146 -4.02 1.41 -18.35
N SER A 147 -2.91 0.97 -18.95
CA SER A 147 -2.81 -0.38 -19.49
C SER A 147 -2.62 -1.41 -18.35
N GLN A 148 -2.72 -2.70 -18.67
CA GLN A 148 -2.34 -3.77 -17.73
C GLN A 148 -0.89 -3.66 -17.27
N VAL A 149 0.02 -3.30 -18.19
CA VAL A 149 1.45 -3.13 -17.87
C VAL A 149 1.65 -1.90 -16.97
N GLU A 150 0.98 -0.79 -17.26
CA GLU A 150 1.00 0.41 -16.39
C GLU A 150 0.45 0.12 -15.00
N THR A 151 -0.61 -0.68 -14.90
CA THR A 151 -1.19 -1.11 -13.62
C THR A 151 -0.19 -1.93 -12.81
N LEU A 152 0.50 -2.91 -13.41
CA LEU A 152 1.51 -3.72 -12.70
C LEU A 152 2.71 -2.89 -12.26
N VAL A 153 3.16 -1.96 -13.11
CA VAL A 153 4.25 -1.03 -12.77
C VAL A 153 3.83 -0.11 -11.63
N TYR A 154 2.61 0.44 -11.67
CA TYR A 154 2.06 1.27 -10.60
C TYR A 154 2.01 0.50 -9.28
N MET A 155 1.51 -0.74 -9.29
CA MET A 155 1.48 -1.57 -8.09
C MET A 155 2.89 -1.84 -7.56
N ALA A 156 3.84 -2.23 -8.41
CA ALA A 156 5.21 -2.48 -7.97
C ALA A 156 5.88 -1.27 -7.30
N PHE A 157 5.65 -0.05 -7.81
CA PHE A 157 6.15 1.17 -7.17
C PHE A 157 5.40 1.56 -5.90
N THR A 158 4.07 1.40 -5.89
CA THR A 158 3.22 1.72 -4.73
C THR A 158 3.55 0.82 -3.55
N GLU A 159 3.62 -0.50 -3.76
CA GLU A 159 3.99 -1.45 -2.71
C GLU A 159 5.39 -1.18 -2.16
N ARG A 160 6.36 -0.84 -3.02
CA ARG A 160 7.70 -0.44 -2.57
C ARG A 160 7.67 0.83 -1.72
N SER A 161 6.85 1.81 -2.10
CA SER A 161 6.68 3.06 -1.35
C SER A 161 6.07 2.78 0.02
N HIS A 162 5.04 1.94 0.11
CA HIS A 162 4.44 1.53 1.38
C HIS A 162 5.41 0.73 2.25
N ALA A 163 6.19 -0.18 1.66
CA ALA A 163 7.20 -0.94 2.38
C ALA A 163 8.23 -0.01 3.04
N VAL A 164 8.78 0.94 2.30
CA VAL A 164 9.74 1.93 2.83
C VAL A 164 9.10 2.85 3.86
N PHE A 165 7.86 3.29 3.63
CA PHE A 165 7.11 4.11 4.58
C PHE A 165 6.94 3.38 5.93
N CYS A 166 6.47 2.14 5.90
CA CYS A 166 6.23 1.33 7.11
C CYS A 166 7.56 0.95 7.80
N GLU A 167 8.60 0.62 7.05
CA GLU A 167 9.94 0.36 7.59
C GLU A 167 10.47 1.61 8.34
N ASN A 168 10.40 2.78 7.72
CA ASN A 168 10.84 4.03 8.32
C ASN A 168 10.00 4.45 9.54
N LEU A 169 8.69 4.15 9.52
CA LEU A 169 7.76 4.42 10.62
C LEU A 169 8.02 3.48 11.80
N SER A 170 8.09 2.17 11.57
CA SER A 170 8.37 1.17 12.62
C SER A 170 9.70 1.45 13.33
N ALA A 171 10.73 1.86 12.60
CA ALA A 171 12.04 2.23 13.14
C ALA A 171 12.02 3.49 14.04
N LYS A 172 10.99 4.34 13.92
CA LYS A 172 10.82 5.57 14.73
C LYS A 172 9.84 5.39 15.90
N LEU A 173 9.09 4.30 15.92
CA LEU A 173 8.13 4.00 16.98
C LEU A 173 8.85 3.36 18.18
N GLU A 174 8.79 4.04 19.33
CA GLU A 174 9.28 3.49 20.61
C GLU A 174 8.26 2.57 21.29
N GLU A 175 6.95 2.74 21.01
CA GLU A 175 5.91 1.87 21.56
C GLU A 175 5.98 0.50 20.84
N PRO A 176 6.25 -0.59 21.57
CA PRO A 176 6.66 -1.84 20.96
C PRO A 176 5.53 -2.58 20.23
N ILE A 177 4.27 -2.38 20.62
CA ILE A 177 3.13 -3.05 19.99
C ILE A 177 2.87 -2.43 18.62
N LEU A 178 2.81 -1.10 18.53
CA LEU A 178 2.63 -0.40 17.27
C LEU A 178 3.84 -0.57 16.37
N SER A 179 5.06 -0.51 16.91
CA SER A 179 6.28 -0.79 16.14
C SER A 179 6.23 -2.19 15.52
N GLY A 180 5.88 -3.21 16.31
CA GLY A 180 5.71 -4.59 15.81
C GLY A 180 4.58 -4.75 14.79
N LEU A 181 3.46 -4.05 14.97
CA LEU A 181 2.35 -4.03 14.02
C LEU A 181 2.79 -3.46 12.67
N VAL A 182 3.40 -2.27 12.68
CA VAL A 182 3.86 -1.60 11.45
C VAL A 182 4.99 -2.39 10.78
N ASP A 183 5.88 -3.02 11.54
CA ASP A 183 6.90 -3.93 11.01
C ASP A 183 6.28 -5.12 10.26
N ARG A 184 5.22 -5.75 10.80
CA ARG A 184 4.49 -6.81 10.10
C ARG A 184 3.90 -6.33 8.77
N ILE A 185 3.24 -5.17 8.77
CA ILE A 185 2.74 -4.55 7.54
C ILE A 185 3.89 -4.38 6.55
N SER A 186 5.02 -3.79 6.97
CA SER A 186 6.17 -3.55 6.08
C SER A 186 6.69 -4.84 5.40
N ARG A 187 6.68 -5.98 6.12
CA ARG A 187 7.10 -7.28 5.59
C ARG A 187 6.13 -7.79 4.53
N ASP A 188 4.83 -7.58 4.71
CA ASP A 188 3.81 -7.93 3.73
C ASP A 188 3.93 -7.04 2.48
N GLU A 189 4.09 -5.73 2.63
CA GLU A 189 4.31 -4.81 1.49
C GLU A 189 5.55 -5.23 0.68
N ARG A 190 6.64 -5.67 1.33
CA ARG A 190 7.84 -6.19 0.62
C ARG A 190 7.53 -7.45 -0.19
N ARG A 191 6.66 -8.33 0.32
CA ARG A 191 6.24 -9.55 -0.38
C ARG A 191 5.31 -9.22 -1.55
N HIS A 192 4.45 -8.23 -1.40
CA HIS A 192 3.61 -7.69 -2.47
C HIS A 192 4.45 -7.01 -3.55
N GLU A 193 5.40 -6.15 -3.17
CA GLU A 193 6.39 -5.55 -4.09
C GLU A 193 7.09 -6.64 -4.89
N LEU A 194 7.58 -7.69 -4.24
CA LEU A 194 8.25 -8.80 -4.92
C LEU A 194 7.32 -9.50 -5.93
N PHE A 195 6.05 -9.69 -5.59
CA PHE A 195 5.09 -10.28 -6.51
C PHE A 195 4.92 -9.43 -7.76
N PHE A 196 4.53 -8.16 -7.61
CA PHE A 196 4.28 -7.27 -8.75
C PHE A 196 5.55 -6.96 -9.55
N SER A 197 6.70 -6.79 -8.88
CA SER A 197 7.97 -6.53 -9.58
C SER A 197 8.46 -7.72 -10.41
N ASN A 198 8.14 -8.96 -10.01
CA ASN A 198 8.40 -10.14 -10.84
C ASN A 198 7.50 -10.19 -12.08
N LEU A 199 6.24 -9.75 -11.98
CA LEU A 199 5.36 -9.64 -13.15
C LEU A 199 5.87 -8.58 -14.13
N VAL A 200 6.30 -7.42 -13.64
CA VAL A 200 6.94 -6.38 -14.47
C VAL A 200 8.23 -6.88 -15.12
N ALA A 201 9.03 -7.67 -14.40
CA ALA A 201 10.23 -8.27 -14.97
C ALA A 201 9.91 -9.20 -16.16
N HIS A 202 8.83 -10.00 -16.08
CA HIS A 202 8.36 -10.78 -17.22
C HIS A 202 7.88 -9.89 -18.37
N CYS A 203 7.14 -8.81 -18.07
CA CYS A 203 6.71 -7.85 -19.08
C CYS A 203 7.91 -7.19 -19.81
N LEU A 204 9.03 -6.95 -19.12
CA LEU A 204 10.27 -6.44 -19.75
C LEU A 204 10.90 -7.42 -20.74
N GLU A 205 10.62 -8.72 -20.63
CA GLU A 205 11.04 -9.74 -21.58
C GLU A 205 10.03 -9.92 -22.72
N TYR A 206 8.74 -9.84 -22.42
CA TYR A 206 7.64 -10.10 -23.37
C TYR A 206 7.24 -8.87 -24.22
N THR A 207 7.04 -7.71 -23.59
CA THR A 207 6.61 -6.45 -24.23
C THR A 207 7.50 -5.28 -23.76
N ARG A 208 8.79 -5.36 -24.11
CA ARG A 208 9.83 -4.48 -23.55
C ARG A 208 9.54 -2.99 -23.71
N ASP A 209 9.30 -2.52 -24.93
CA ASP A 209 9.16 -1.08 -25.20
C ASP A 209 7.94 -0.47 -24.49
N GLU A 210 6.82 -1.20 -24.47
CA GLU A 210 5.63 -0.83 -23.70
C GLU A 210 5.95 -0.76 -22.21
N THR A 211 6.68 -1.75 -21.69
CA THR A 211 7.02 -1.80 -20.26
C THR A 211 7.99 -0.69 -19.86
N ILE A 212 8.97 -0.36 -20.68
CA ILE A 212 9.86 0.79 -20.45
C ILE A 212 9.07 2.10 -20.46
N ALA A 213 8.13 2.27 -21.40
CA ALA A 213 7.26 3.44 -21.45
C ALA A 213 6.36 3.54 -20.21
N ALA A 214 5.78 2.43 -19.77
CA ALA A 214 4.97 2.34 -18.55
C ALA A 214 5.79 2.71 -17.30
N ILE A 215 7.02 2.18 -17.16
CA ILE A 215 7.93 2.53 -16.06
C ILE A 215 8.21 4.03 -16.06
N ALA A 216 8.52 4.63 -17.21
CA ALA A 216 8.77 6.08 -17.31
C ALA A 216 7.54 6.90 -16.93
N ALA A 217 6.35 6.52 -17.42
CA ALA A 217 5.10 7.23 -17.14
C ALA A 217 4.73 7.16 -15.67
N ARG A 218 4.75 5.96 -15.07
CA ARG A 218 4.43 5.77 -13.65
C ARG A 218 5.48 6.42 -12.75
N ALA A 219 6.77 6.36 -13.09
CA ALA A 219 7.83 7.04 -12.34
C ALA A 219 7.68 8.58 -12.34
N ALA A 220 7.15 9.16 -13.42
CA ALA A 220 6.89 10.60 -13.51
C ALA A 220 5.64 11.03 -12.74
N GLU A 221 4.64 10.16 -12.63
CA GLU A 221 3.33 10.47 -12.01
C GLU A 221 3.28 10.13 -10.51
N LEU A 222 4.09 9.17 -10.05
CA LEU A 222 4.04 8.70 -8.66
C LEU A 222 4.28 9.84 -7.67
N GLN A 223 3.46 9.87 -6.63
CA GLN A 223 3.54 10.84 -5.54
C GLN A 223 3.83 10.13 -4.21
N VAL A 224 4.15 10.89 -3.16
CA VAL A 224 4.34 10.32 -1.81
C VAL A 224 3.04 9.66 -1.31
N PRO A 225 3.12 8.58 -0.50
CA PRO A 225 1.95 7.94 0.07
C PRO A 225 1.04 8.95 0.80
N GLY A 226 -0.24 8.98 0.40
CA GLY A 226 -1.26 9.86 0.96
C GLY A 226 -1.38 11.24 0.31
N ALA A 227 -0.59 11.55 -0.74
CA ALA A 227 -0.66 12.83 -1.45
C ALA A 227 -2.06 13.18 -1.97
N ASP A 228 -2.85 12.16 -2.30
CA ASP A 228 -4.23 12.25 -2.81
C ASP A 228 -5.30 12.30 -1.70
N ILE A 229 -4.91 12.30 -0.43
CA ILE A 229 -5.84 12.51 0.70
C ILE A 229 -5.98 14.02 0.94
N ASP A 230 -7.04 14.61 0.37
CA ASP A 230 -7.23 16.07 0.33
C ASP A 230 -7.20 16.73 1.73
N ALA A 231 -7.71 16.04 2.75
CA ALA A 231 -7.77 16.55 4.13
C ALA A 231 -6.42 16.51 4.87
N TYR A 232 -5.39 15.82 4.34
CA TYR A 232 -4.20 15.42 5.10
C TYR A 232 -2.91 16.16 4.71
N GLN A 233 -3.01 17.29 4.01
CA GLN A 233 -1.83 18.07 3.59
C GLN A 233 -0.93 18.51 4.76
N ASP A 234 -1.51 18.78 5.94
CA ASP A 234 -0.74 19.09 7.15
C ASP A 234 -0.04 17.84 7.73
N LYS A 235 -0.72 16.70 7.71
CA LYS A 235 -0.16 15.41 8.15
C LYS A 235 1.01 14.99 7.28
N LEU A 236 0.90 15.13 5.96
CA LEU A 236 1.99 14.84 5.02
C LEU A 236 3.25 15.65 5.33
N ARG A 237 3.10 16.94 5.67
CA ARG A 237 4.25 17.77 6.08
C ARG A 237 4.86 17.26 7.38
N ASN A 238 4.05 16.94 8.39
CA ASN A 238 4.55 16.41 9.67
C ASN A 238 5.31 15.08 9.48
N VAL A 239 4.78 14.18 8.66
CA VAL A 239 5.38 12.88 8.33
C VAL A 239 6.72 13.04 7.60
N ALA A 240 6.80 13.99 6.66
CA ALA A 240 8.04 14.31 5.96
C ALA A 240 9.08 14.97 6.88
N GLU A 241 8.69 15.92 7.72
CA GLU A 241 9.57 16.58 8.70
C GLU A 241 10.10 15.60 9.75
N ALA A 242 9.30 14.60 10.13
CA ALA A 242 9.72 13.51 11.00
C ALA A 242 10.61 12.47 10.29
N GLY A 243 10.84 12.60 8.99
CA GLY A 243 11.65 11.68 8.18
C GLY A 243 11.04 10.28 8.06
N VAL A 244 9.71 10.15 8.13
CA VAL A 244 9.02 8.87 7.87
C VAL A 244 9.01 8.61 6.37
N PHE A 245 8.58 9.58 5.56
CA PHE A 245 8.65 9.48 4.10
C PHE A 245 8.70 10.87 3.47
N THR A 246 9.67 11.10 2.59
CA THR A 246 9.94 12.37 1.92
C THR A 246 9.95 12.21 0.41
N GLU A 247 9.97 13.33 -0.32
CA GLU A 247 10.20 13.34 -1.77
C GLU A 247 11.55 12.68 -2.17
N ASN A 248 12.55 12.74 -1.30
CA ASN A 248 13.82 12.06 -1.56
C ASN A 248 13.68 10.54 -1.43
N ASP A 249 12.90 10.07 -0.44
CA ASP A 249 12.59 8.64 -0.30
C ASP A 249 11.82 8.13 -1.51
N LEU A 250 10.86 8.91 -2.03
CA LEU A 250 10.15 8.58 -3.26
C LEU A 250 11.08 8.43 -4.46
N ARG A 251 11.98 9.41 -4.67
CA ARG A 251 12.98 9.35 -5.75
C ARG A 251 13.91 8.15 -5.60
N GLN A 252 14.32 7.83 -4.38
CA GLN A 252 15.17 6.68 -4.09
C GLN A 252 14.43 5.36 -4.36
N VAL A 253 13.17 5.25 -3.92
CA VAL A 253 12.27 4.13 -4.20
C VAL A 253 12.18 3.87 -5.70
N ILE A 254 11.91 4.91 -6.48
CA ILE A 254 11.81 4.82 -7.95
C ILE A 254 13.14 4.39 -8.56
N SER A 255 14.21 5.10 -8.23
CA SER A 255 15.56 4.86 -8.76
C SER A 255 16.03 3.42 -8.50
N ASP A 256 15.85 2.93 -7.27
CA ASP A 256 16.29 1.59 -6.91
C ASP A 256 15.45 0.50 -7.55
N ARG A 257 14.16 0.73 -7.75
CA ARG A 257 13.31 -0.25 -8.43
C ARG A 257 13.68 -0.37 -9.91
N ILE A 258 13.94 0.77 -10.57
CA ILE A 258 14.46 0.83 -11.95
C ILE A 258 15.79 0.09 -12.07
N ARG A 259 16.72 0.30 -11.13
CA ARG A 259 17.99 -0.45 -11.09
C ARG A 259 17.79 -1.93 -10.91
N ALA A 260 16.90 -2.32 -10.00
CA ALA A 260 16.69 -3.72 -9.67
C ALA A 260 15.99 -4.49 -10.81
N TRP A 261 15.33 -3.81 -11.75
CA TRP A 261 14.89 -4.39 -13.03
C TRP A 261 15.99 -4.44 -14.10
N GLY A 262 17.19 -3.92 -13.83
CA GLY A 262 18.32 -3.95 -14.77
C GLY A 262 18.18 -3.00 -15.96
N VAL A 263 17.35 -1.95 -15.83
CA VAL A 263 17.01 -1.02 -16.93
C VAL A 263 17.46 0.42 -16.66
N ALA A 264 18.39 0.63 -15.74
CA ALA A 264 18.90 1.97 -15.39
C ALA A 264 19.60 2.70 -16.55
N ASP A 265 20.16 1.95 -17.50
CA ASP A 265 20.82 2.52 -18.68
C ASP A 265 19.86 2.91 -19.81
N GLU A 266 18.56 2.58 -19.68
CA GLU A 266 17.56 2.92 -20.68
C GLU A 266 17.40 4.44 -20.78
N PRO A 267 17.55 5.05 -21.98
CA PRO A 267 17.53 6.50 -22.13
C PRO A 267 16.28 7.17 -21.55
N ALA A 268 15.12 6.53 -21.65
CA ALA A 268 13.86 7.03 -21.12
C ALA A 268 13.80 7.02 -19.58
N LEU A 269 14.62 6.18 -18.92
CA LEU A 269 14.60 5.98 -17.47
C LEU A 269 15.72 6.72 -16.74
N LYS A 270 16.79 7.12 -17.45
CA LYS A 270 17.92 7.89 -16.89
C LYS A 270 17.51 9.10 -16.02
N PRO A 271 16.48 9.90 -16.35
CA PRO A 271 16.08 11.02 -15.51
C PRO A 271 15.62 10.63 -14.09
N PHE A 272 15.21 9.38 -13.88
CA PHE A 272 14.68 8.88 -12.61
C PHE A 272 15.72 8.09 -11.79
N VAL A 273 16.96 7.95 -12.29
CA VAL A 273 18.03 7.21 -11.62
C VAL A 273 18.99 8.20 -10.94
N ILE A 274 19.10 8.13 -9.62
CA ILE A 274 19.94 9.03 -8.81
C ILE A 274 21.41 8.60 -8.86
N GLY A 275 22.35 9.42 -9.34
CA GLY A 275 23.77 9.06 -9.49
C GLY A 275 24.46 8.46 -8.26
#